data_AF-A0A7S3GX40-F1
#
_entry.id   AF-A0A7S3GX40-F1
#
_cell.length_a   1.000
_cell.length_b   1.000
_cell.length_c   1.000
_cell.angle_alpha   90.00
_cell.angle_beta   90.00
_cell.angle_gamma   90.00
#
_symmetry.space_group_name_H-M   'P 1'
#
loop_
_entity.id
_entity.type
_entity.pdbx_description
1 polymer ?
#
loop_
_entity_poly.entity_id
_entity_poly.type
_entity_poly.pdbx_seq_one_letter_code
_entity_poly.pdbx_strand_id
1 'polypeptide(L)'
;VNTLPGSSGFELPDGSVLERLRPVVLEAAYIPRRTAFVLQALAKGCEVVEGAEMLFEQGCAQCEIWTGKPAPRGKIASALLKALFEEGSQHPAHEKMQPYDAPPKALVLEAMA
;
A
#
# COMPACT_ATOMS: atom_id res chain seq x y z
N VAL A 1 -7.59 5.07 9.45
CA VAL A 1 -6.25 5.38 8.91
C VAL A 1 -5.23 5.19 10.02
N ASN A 2 -4.27 4.29 9.85
CA ASN A 2 -3.12 4.15 10.75
C ASN A 2 -1.92 4.89 10.16
N THR A 3 -1.25 5.67 11.01
CA THR A 3 -0.09 6.49 10.65
C THR A 3 1.12 6.16 11.52
N LEU A 4 1.02 5.16 12.38
CA LEU A 4 2.14 4.73 13.21
C LEU A 4 3.24 4.11 12.33
N PRO A 5 4.51 4.15 12.76
CA PRO A 5 5.56 3.44 12.05
C PRO A 5 5.22 1.96 11.89
N GLY A 6 5.53 1.37 10.73
CA GLY A 6 5.21 -0.04 10.43
C GLY A 6 5.90 -1.04 11.37
N SER A 7 6.99 -0.63 12.03
CA SER A 7 7.71 -1.40 13.05
C SER A 7 7.16 -1.27 14.46
N SER A 8 6.05 -0.53 14.67
CA SER A 8 5.49 -0.27 16.00
C SER A 8 4.87 -1.50 16.67
N GLY A 9 4.56 -2.56 15.91
CA GLY A 9 3.84 -3.72 16.45
C GLY A 9 2.44 -3.36 16.96
N PHE A 10 1.80 -2.33 16.38
CA PHE A 10 0.54 -1.81 16.87
C PHE A 10 -0.57 -2.88 16.91
N GLU A 11 -1.17 -3.03 18.09
CA GLU A 11 -2.37 -3.83 18.34
C GLU A 11 -3.52 -2.92 18.70
N LEU A 12 -4.69 -3.18 18.11
CA LEU A 12 -5.90 -2.46 18.49
C LEU A 12 -6.31 -2.85 19.92
N PRO A 13 -6.52 -1.88 20.83
CA PRO A 13 -6.99 -2.19 22.18
C PRO A 13 -8.32 -2.95 22.21
N ASP A 14 -9.21 -2.67 21.25
CA ASP A 14 -10.44 -3.43 21.01
C ASP A 14 -10.47 -3.95 19.58
N GLY A 15 -9.93 -5.16 19.38
CA GLY A 15 -9.94 -5.85 18.09
C GLY A 15 -11.35 -6.22 17.59
N SER A 16 -12.37 -6.24 18.46
CA SER A 16 -13.74 -6.57 18.06
C SER A 16 -14.35 -5.53 17.12
N VAL A 17 -13.82 -4.31 17.12
CA VAL A 17 -14.24 -3.22 16.22
C VAL A 17 -14.06 -3.61 14.76
N LEU A 18 -12.96 -4.31 14.42
CA LEU A 18 -12.69 -4.75 13.04
C LEU A 18 -13.74 -5.77 12.57
N GLU A 19 -14.13 -6.69 13.44
CA GLU A 19 -15.12 -7.72 13.12
C GLU A 19 -16.54 -7.17 13.05
N ARG A 20 -16.90 -6.31 14.01
CA ARG A 20 -18.24 -5.72 14.10
C ARG A 20 -18.54 -4.74 12.99
N LEU A 21 -17.55 -3.91 12.61
CA LEU A 21 -17.75 -2.84 11.64
C LEU A 21 -17.24 -3.19 10.24
N ARG A 22 -16.25 -4.10 10.12
CA ARG A 22 -15.54 -4.42 8.87
C ARG A 22 -15.18 -3.16 8.04
N PRO A 23 -14.49 -2.19 8.65
CA PRO A 23 -14.17 -0.95 7.96
C PRO A 23 -13.17 -1.18 6.84
N VAL A 24 -13.10 -0.24 5.90
CA VAL A 24 -11.92 -0.10 5.04
C VAL A 24 -10.80 0.51 5.88
N VAL A 25 -9.65 -0.14 5.88
CA VAL A 25 -8.48 0.26 6.67
C VAL A 25 -7.42 0.81 5.74
N LEU A 26 -6.88 1.99 6.03
CA LEU A 26 -5.69 2.52 5.36
C LEU A 26 -4.49 2.42 6.31
N GLU A 27 -3.40 1.83 5.84
CA GLU A 27 -2.09 1.82 6.49
C GLU A 27 -1.15 2.76 5.73
N ALA A 28 -0.62 3.79 6.37
CA ALA A 28 0.29 4.72 5.71
C ALA A 28 1.69 4.13 5.55
N ALA A 29 2.12 3.25 6.47
CA ALA A 29 3.41 2.59 6.36
C ALA A 29 3.39 1.53 5.25
N TYR A 30 4.19 1.72 4.21
CA TYR A 30 4.35 0.71 3.16
C TYR A 30 5.52 -0.26 3.42
N ILE A 31 6.35 0.00 4.44
CA ILE A 31 7.47 -0.86 4.84
C ILE A 31 7.38 -1.20 6.34
N PRO A 32 7.33 -2.50 6.72
CA PRO A 32 7.02 -3.63 5.84
C PRO A 32 5.57 -3.54 5.35
N ARG A 33 5.27 -4.16 4.19
CA ARG A 33 3.93 -4.13 3.59
C ARG A 33 2.84 -4.67 4.52
N ARG A 34 3.14 -5.75 5.24
CA ARG A 34 2.24 -6.39 6.21
C ARG A 34 2.65 -6.00 7.63
N THR A 35 2.15 -4.86 8.10
CA THR A 35 2.30 -4.43 9.49
C THR A 35 1.43 -5.29 10.42
N ALA A 36 1.69 -5.25 11.73
CA ALA A 36 0.86 -5.94 12.73
C ALA A 36 -0.62 -5.53 12.61
N PHE A 37 -0.89 -4.25 12.31
CA PHE A 37 -2.24 -3.72 12.12
C PHE A 37 -2.91 -4.23 10.85
N VAL A 38 -2.18 -4.26 9.72
CA VAL A 38 -2.67 -4.82 8.46
C VAL A 38 -3.05 -6.29 8.61
N LEU A 39 -2.23 -7.07 9.33
CA LEU A 39 -2.52 -8.49 9.60
C LEU A 39 -3.81 -8.66 10.41
N GLN A 40 -4.05 -7.83 11.44
CA GLN A 40 -5.31 -7.84 12.20
C GLN A 40 -6.51 -7.54 11.31
N ALA A 41 -6.42 -6.52 10.45
CA ALA A 41 -7.49 -6.12 9.54
C ALA A 41 -7.83 -7.23 8.53
N LEU A 42 -6.81 -7.80 7.87
CA LEU A 42 -7.00 -8.89 6.90
C LEU A 42 -7.58 -10.14 7.56
N ALA A 43 -7.12 -10.51 8.77
CA ALA A 43 -7.64 -11.65 9.50
C ALA A 43 -9.13 -11.53 9.85
N LYS A 44 -9.67 -10.30 9.88
CA LYS A 44 -11.09 -10.01 10.11
C LYS A 44 -11.86 -9.71 8.82
N GLY A 45 -11.25 -9.91 7.65
CA GLY A 45 -11.87 -9.70 6.36
C GLY A 45 -12.11 -8.23 6.01
N CYS A 46 -11.38 -7.31 6.64
CA CYS A 46 -11.42 -5.90 6.27
C CYS A 46 -10.70 -5.69 4.93
N GLU A 47 -11.21 -4.75 4.13
CA GLU A 47 -10.48 -4.24 2.98
C GLU A 47 -9.32 -3.35 3.47
N VAL A 48 -8.14 -3.53 2.87
CA VAL A 48 -6.95 -2.76 3.24
C VAL A 48 -6.48 -1.96 2.03
N VAL A 49 -6.44 -0.64 2.19
CA VAL A 49 -5.70 0.28 1.33
C VAL A 49 -4.28 0.36 1.87
N GLU A 50 -3.33 -0.04 1.04
CA GLU A 50 -1.93 -0.20 1.43
C GLU A 50 -1.14 1.09 1.25
N GLY A 51 -0.08 1.26 2.04
CA GLY A 51 0.76 2.47 1.97
C GLY A 51 1.40 2.69 0.60
N ALA A 52 1.58 1.63 -0.20
CA ALA A 52 2.07 1.74 -1.57
C ALA A 52 1.06 2.42 -2.51
N GLU A 53 -0.25 2.27 -2.27
CA GLU A 53 -1.30 2.98 -3.00
C GLU A 53 -1.31 4.46 -2.61
N MET A 54 -1.11 4.77 -1.32
CA MET A 54 -0.91 6.15 -0.86
C MET A 54 0.35 6.77 -1.48
N LEU A 55 1.46 6.04 -1.53
CA LEU A 55 2.72 6.47 -2.16
C LEU A 55 2.52 6.79 -3.66
N PHE A 56 1.70 6.02 -4.34
CA PHE A 56 1.35 6.26 -5.74
C PHE A 56 0.54 7.55 -5.93
N GLU A 57 -0.53 7.73 -5.17
CA GLU A 57 -1.38 8.92 -5.32
C GLU A 57 -0.62 10.21 -4.99
N GLN A 58 0.18 10.21 -3.91
CA GLN A 58 1.00 11.38 -3.58
C GLN A 58 2.07 11.66 -4.65
N GLY A 59 2.64 10.62 -5.26
CA GLY A 59 3.65 10.77 -6.31
C GLY A 59 3.04 11.33 -7.61
N CYS A 60 1.82 10.93 -7.94
CA CYS A 60 1.09 11.50 -9.07
C CYS A 60 0.82 12.99 -8.83
N ALA A 61 0.26 13.35 -7.67
CA ALA A 61 0.00 14.74 -7.32
C ALA A 61 1.27 15.61 -7.35
N GLN A 62 2.39 15.10 -6.81
CA GLN A 62 3.69 15.79 -6.85
C GLN A 62 4.16 16.01 -8.29
N CYS A 63 4.04 15.01 -9.17
CA CYS A 63 4.42 15.13 -10.56
C CYS A 63 3.63 16.25 -11.27
N GLU A 64 2.33 16.34 -11.03
CA GLU A 64 1.48 17.39 -11.60
C GLU A 64 1.88 18.77 -11.11
N ILE A 65 2.09 18.92 -9.80
CA ILE A 65 2.50 20.18 -9.18
C ILE A 65 3.84 20.64 -9.73
N TRP A 66 4.83 19.75 -9.84
CA TRP A 66 6.18 20.14 -10.26
C TRP A 66 6.30 20.39 -11.75
N THR A 67 5.55 19.65 -12.57
CA THR A 67 5.69 19.73 -14.04
C THR A 67 4.65 20.62 -14.71
N GLY A 68 3.54 20.94 -14.01
CA GLY A 68 2.39 21.63 -14.57
C GLY A 68 1.65 20.83 -15.66
N LYS A 69 1.88 19.51 -15.74
CA LYS A 69 1.28 18.60 -16.74
C LYS A 69 0.59 17.44 -16.01
N PRO A 70 -0.42 16.80 -16.62
CA PRO A 70 -1.04 15.60 -16.04
C PRO A 70 0.00 14.52 -15.73
N ALA A 71 -0.14 13.84 -14.59
CA ALA A 71 0.78 12.78 -14.21
C ALA A 71 0.65 11.59 -15.18
N PRO A 72 1.76 10.98 -15.61
CA PRO A 72 1.73 9.75 -16.39
C PRO A 72 1.41 8.55 -15.49
N ARG A 73 0.18 8.51 -14.93
CA ARG A 73 -0.26 7.58 -13.88
C ARG A 73 0.08 6.12 -14.17
N GLY A 74 -0.30 5.59 -15.34
CA GLY A 74 -0.02 4.19 -15.70
C GLY A 74 1.48 3.85 -15.75
N LYS A 75 2.35 4.80 -16.15
CA LYS A 75 3.82 4.61 -16.09
C LYS A 75 4.34 4.60 -14.67
N ILE A 76 3.80 5.48 -13.80
CA ILE A 76 4.18 5.53 -12.38
C ILE A 76 3.74 4.23 -11.68
N ALA A 77 2.50 3.78 -11.93
CA ALA A 77 1.98 2.53 -11.38
C ALA A 77 2.81 1.33 -11.84
N SER A 78 3.11 1.23 -13.13
CA SER A 78 3.97 0.17 -13.69
C SER A 78 5.37 0.17 -13.07
N ALA A 79 5.96 1.36 -12.87
CA ALA A 79 7.28 1.49 -12.25
C ALA A 79 7.27 1.05 -10.77
N LEU A 80 6.21 1.38 -10.02
CA LEU A 80 6.04 0.92 -8.65
C LEU A 80 5.84 -0.60 -8.57
N LEU A 81 5.00 -1.17 -9.44
CA LEU A 81 4.78 -2.61 -9.50
C LEU A 81 6.08 -3.37 -9.78
N LYS A 82 6.84 -2.90 -10.78
CA LYS A 82 8.17 -3.43 -11.10
C LYS A 82 9.13 -3.34 -9.92
N ALA A 83 9.27 -2.17 -9.32
CA ALA A 83 10.22 -1.97 -8.24
C ALA A 83 9.88 -2.79 -6.98
N LEU A 84 8.59 -2.91 -6.64
CA LEU A 84 8.17 -3.48 -5.36
C LEU A 84 7.80 -4.96 -5.43
N PHE A 85 7.26 -5.44 -6.56
CA PHE A 85 6.64 -6.77 -6.66
C PHE A 85 7.22 -7.69 -7.75
N GLU A 86 8.03 -7.20 -8.69
CA GLU A 86 8.66 -8.07 -9.70
C GLU A 86 9.70 -8.99 -9.06
N GLU A 87 9.68 -10.26 -9.45
CA GLU A 87 10.63 -11.26 -8.97
C GLU A 87 12.07 -10.85 -9.32
N GLY A 88 12.97 -10.93 -8.33
CA GLY A 88 14.37 -10.55 -8.51
C GLY A 88 14.63 -9.05 -8.50
N SER A 89 13.64 -8.21 -8.16
CA SER A 89 13.85 -6.77 -7.99
C SER A 89 14.96 -6.47 -6.98
N GLN A 90 15.88 -5.58 -7.39
CA GLN A 90 16.99 -5.11 -6.55
C GLN A 90 16.60 -3.91 -5.68
N HIS A 91 15.34 -3.48 -5.72
CA HIS A 91 14.89 -2.35 -4.92
C HIS A 91 14.94 -2.71 -3.43
N PRO A 92 15.50 -1.87 -2.54
CA PRO A 92 15.71 -2.23 -1.13
C PRO A 92 14.41 -2.50 -0.36
N ALA A 93 13.29 -2.00 -0.86
CA ALA A 93 11.98 -2.26 -0.26
C ALA A 93 11.38 -3.61 -0.68
N HIS A 94 11.82 -4.21 -1.80
CA HIS A 94 11.24 -5.43 -2.38
C HIS A 94 11.13 -6.57 -1.37
N GLU A 95 12.20 -6.87 -0.63
CA GLU A 95 12.22 -7.94 0.38
C GLU A 95 11.13 -7.81 1.45
N LYS A 96 10.59 -6.60 1.64
CA LYS A 96 9.58 -6.26 2.64
C LYS A 96 8.17 -6.13 2.05
N MET A 97 7.96 -6.49 0.78
CA MET A 97 6.69 -6.36 0.04
C MET A 97 5.88 -7.65 -0.07
N GLN A 98 6.25 -8.69 0.68
CA GLN A 98 5.51 -9.96 0.67
C GLN A 98 4.04 -9.78 1.11
N PRO A 99 3.12 -10.57 0.54
CA PRO A 99 3.32 -11.55 -0.54
C PRO A 99 3.42 -10.86 -1.92
N TYR A 100 4.17 -11.43 -2.88
CA TYR A 100 4.42 -10.76 -4.18
C TYR A 100 3.34 -11.02 -5.23
N ASP A 101 2.63 -12.14 -5.14
CA ASP A 101 1.62 -12.62 -6.08
C ASP A 101 0.29 -11.86 -6.01
N ALA A 102 0.10 -11.05 -4.97
CA ALA A 102 -1.10 -10.23 -4.76
C ALA A 102 -0.73 -8.75 -4.59
N PRO A 103 -0.29 -8.04 -5.64
CA PRO A 103 0.00 -6.61 -5.55
C PRO A 103 -1.27 -5.76 -5.29
N PRO A 104 -1.13 -4.51 -4.82
CA PRO A 104 -2.28 -3.64 -4.56
C PRO A 104 -3.13 -3.42 -5.82
N LYS A 105 -4.44 -3.63 -5.68
CA LYS A 105 -5.38 -3.64 -6.81
C LYS A 105 -5.41 -2.30 -7.56
N ALA A 106 -5.34 -1.16 -6.85
CA ALA A 106 -5.37 0.14 -7.50
C ALA A 106 -4.17 0.33 -8.45
N LEU A 107 -2.97 -0.11 -8.04
CA LEU A 107 -1.78 -0.02 -8.88
C LEU A 107 -1.89 -0.88 -10.14
N VAL A 108 -2.44 -2.10 -10.01
CA VAL A 108 -2.65 -2.99 -11.16
C VAL A 108 -3.63 -2.38 -12.16
N LEU A 109 -4.75 -1.84 -11.67
CA LEU A 109 -5.76 -1.20 -12.52
C LEU A 109 -5.20 0.02 -13.25
N GLU A 110 -4.46 0.88 -12.55
CA GLU A 110 -3.83 2.07 -13.13
C GLU A 110 -2.75 1.72 -14.16
N ALA A 111 -1.99 0.64 -13.96
CA ALA A 111 -0.99 0.18 -14.92
C ALA A 111 -1.60 -0.40 -16.21
N MET A 112 -2.86 -0.85 -16.17
CA MET A 112 -3.58 -1.41 -17.32
C MET A 112 -4.40 -0.38 -18.11
N ALA A 113 -4.62 0.80 -17.55
CA ALA A 113 -5.39 1.89 -18.15
C ALA A 113 -4.57 2.71 -19.16
#